data_AF-A0A4Q5TUT0-F1
#
_entry.id   AF-A0A4Q5TUT0-F1
#
_cell.length_a   1.000
_cell.length_b   1.000
_cell.length_c   1.000
_cell.angle_alpha   90.00
_cell.angle_beta   90.00
_cell.angle_gamma   90.00
#
_symmetry.space_group_name_H-M   'P 1'
#
loop_
_entity.id
_entity.type
_entity.pdbx_description
1 polymer ?
#
loop_
_entity_poly.entity_id
_entity_poly.type
_entity_poly.pdbx_seq_one_letter_code
_entity_poly.pdbx_strand_id
1 'polypeptide(L)'
;MPSPKSSANIIIKGAREHNLKNIDLEIPRDQLVVFTGVSGSGKSSLAFGTLYAEAQRRYLESVSPYARRLFNQMSIPEVDSITGLPPAVALQQQRGGTSTRSSVGSVTTLSNLLRMLYSRAGDYPSGQGIIYAEGFSPNTPEGACQNCHGLGKVYEVTEKSMVPDDTKTIRERAIASWPTAWQGQ
;
A
#
# COMPACT_ATOMS: atom_id res chain seq x y z
N MET A 1 -16.46 27.53 25.26
CA MET A 1 -15.75 26.25 25.13
C MET A 1 -16.81 25.16 25.01
N PRO A 2 -16.80 24.29 23.99
CA PRO A 2 -17.77 23.20 23.93
C PRO A 2 -17.52 22.25 25.11
N SER A 3 -18.58 21.85 25.81
CA SER A 3 -18.50 20.91 26.93
C SER A 3 -17.98 19.56 26.44
N PRO A 4 -17.23 18.79 27.27
CA PRO A 4 -16.79 17.46 26.88
C PRO A 4 -18.03 16.59 26.68
N LYS A 5 -18.29 16.20 25.42
CA LYS A 5 -19.22 15.09 25.12
C LYS A 5 -18.70 13.87 25.88
N SER A 6 -19.58 13.13 26.53
CA SER A 6 -19.24 11.87 27.21
C SER A 6 -18.39 10.99 26.28
N SER A 7 -17.09 10.90 26.53
CA SER A 7 -16.18 10.08 25.73
C SER A 7 -16.51 8.62 26.04
N ALA A 8 -17.29 7.97 25.18
CA ALA A 8 -17.56 6.54 25.31
C ALA A 8 -16.22 5.80 25.20
N ASN A 9 -15.89 4.92 26.14
CA ASN A 9 -14.64 4.16 26.06
C ASN A 9 -14.79 3.03 25.03
N ILE A 10 -13.65 2.59 24.45
CA ILE A 10 -13.57 1.35 23.67
C ILE A 10 -13.37 0.22 24.68
N ILE A 11 -14.33 -0.69 24.77
CA ILE A 11 -14.26 -1.83 25.68
C ILE A 11 -13.98 -3.07 24.85
N ILE A 12 -12.90 -3.77 25.18
CA ILE A 12 -12.48 -5.02 24.55
C ILE A 12 -12.64 -6.14 25.56
N LYS A 13 -13.26 -7.24 25.13
CA LYS A 13 -13.43 -8.45 25.92
C LYS A 13 -12.84 -9.67 25.22
N GLY A 14 -12.00 -10.39 25.94
CA GLY A 14 -11.41 -11.67 25.52
C GLY A 14 -10.57 -11.59 24.25
N ALA A 15 -9.71 -10.58 24.11
CA ALA A 15 -8.80 -10.52 22.95
C ALA A 15 -7.71 -11.61 23.03
N ARG A 16 -7.64 -12.44 21.98
CA ARG A 16 -6.78 -13.64 21.89
C ARG A 16 -5.93 -13.69 20.61
N GLU A 17 -6.00 -12.65 19.78
CA GLU A 17 -5.25 -12.58 18.52
C GLU A 17 -3.74 -12.84 18.71
N HIS A 18 -3.22 -13.84 18.00
CA HIS A 18 -1.83 -14.31 18.07
C HIS A 18 -1.36 -14.72 19.48
N ASN A 19 -0.71 -13.80 20.19
CA ASN A 19 -0.05 -14.03 21.46
C ASN A 19 -0.75 -13.34 22.63
N LEU A 20 -1.92 -12.73 22.39
CA LEU A 20 -2.75 -12.15 23.43
C LEU A 20 -3.37 -13.25 24.29
N LYS A 21 -3.28 -13.09 25.61
CA LYS A 21 -3.70 -14.12 26.58
C LYS A 21 -5.09 -13.85 27.13
N ASN A 22 -6.09 -13.80 26.23
CA ASN A 22 -7.49 -13.55 26.59
C ASN A 22 -7.68 -12.30 27.45
N ILE A 23 -7.27 -11.16 26.92
CA ILE A 23 -7.22 -9.91 27.69
C ILE A 23 -8.50 -9.10 27.55
N ASP A 24 -8.89 -8.48 28.66
CA ASP A 24 -9.96 -7.48 28.75
C ASP A 24 -9.31 -6.13 29.01
N LEU A 25 -9.74 -5.09 28.28
CA LEU A 25 -9.22 -3.73 28.49
C LEU A 25 -10.20 -2.67 28.03
N GLU A 26 -10.06 -1.49 28.63
CA GLU A 26 -10.85 -0.31 28.33
C GLU A 26 -9.92 0.82 27.90
N ILE A 27 -10.17 1.39 26.73
CA ILE A 27 -9.35 2.46 26.13
C ILE A 27 -10.19 3.74 26.02
N PRO A 28 -9.72 4.88 26.54
CA PRO A 28 -10.43 6.14 26.39
C PRO A 28 -10.46 6.60 24.92
N ARG A 29 -11.61 7.09 24.47
CA ARG A 29 -11.73 7.76 23.16
C ARG A 29 -11.32 9.22 23.25
N ASP A 30 -11.01 9.78 22.08
CA ASP A 30 -10.66 11.20 21.91
C ASP A 30 -9.42 11.64 22.71
N GLN A 31 -8.51 10.67 22.97
CA GLN A 31 -7.26 10.88 23.69
C GLN A 31 -6.09 10.22 22.94
N LEU A 32 -4.88 10.70 23.19
CA LEU A 32 -3.65 10.06 22.71
C LEU A 32 -3.34 8.84 23.58
N VAL A 33 -3.62 7.65 23.06
CA VAL A 33 -3.35 6.38 23.72
C VAL A 33 -2.11 5.74 23.11
N VAL A 34 -1.16 5.35 23.95
CA VAL A 34 0.11 4.76 23.52
C VAL A 34 0.21 3.32 24.03
N PHE A 35 0.35 2.35 23.13
CA PHE A 35 0.64 0.96 23.48
C PHE A 35 2.15 0.73 23.58
N THR A 36 2.64 0.43 24.78
CA THR A 36 4.07 0.21 25.05
C THR A 36 4.35 -1.23 25.47
N GLY A 37 5.63 -1.62 25.48
CA GLY A 37 6.07 -2.99 25.82
C GLY A 37 7.17 -3.53 24.90
N VAL A 38 7.87 -4.57 25.35
CA VAL A 38 9.01 -5.21 24.64
C VAL A 38 8.61 -5.77 23.27
N SER A 39 9.55 -5.95 22.36
CA SER A 39 9.27 -6.60 21.05
C SER A 39 8.60 -7.97 21.27
N GLY A 40 7.56 -8.29 20.50
CA GLY A 40 6.81 -9.53 20.66
C GLY A 40 5.86 -9.61 21.86
N SER A 41 5.63 -8.53 22.62
CA SER A 41 4.66 -8.50 23.74
C SER A 41 3.18 -8.55 23.34
N GLY A 42 2.86 -8.36 22.05
CA GLY A 42 1.48 -8.36 21.56
C GLY A 42 0.87 -6.97 21.30
N LYS A 43 1.64 -5.87 21.40
CA LYS A 43 1.17 -4.50 21.06
C LYS A 43 0.57 -4.42 19.65
N SER A 44 1.28 -4.95 18.66
CA SER A 44 0.83 -4.93 17.27
C SER A 44 -0.34 -5.87 17.05
N SER A 45 -0.37 -7.01 17.76
CA SER A 45 -1.51 -7.93 17.77
C SER A 45 -2.76 -7.21 18.25
N LEU A 46 -2.67 -6.45 19.34
CA LEU A 46 -3.81 -5.68 19.87
C LEU A 46 -4.21 -4.50 18.97
N ALA A 47 -3.25 -3.66 18.58
CA ALA A 47 -3.53 -2.42 17.85
C ALA A 47 -3.95 -2.67 16.40
N PHE A 48 -3.21 -3.52 15.68
CA PHE A 48 -3.45 -3.79 14.27
C PHE A 48 -4.24 -5.07 14.05
N GLY A 49 -3.83 -6.16 14.70
CA GLY A 49 -4.44 -7.48 14.56
C GLY A 49 -5.87 -7.53 15.10
N THR A 50 -6.17 -6.81 16.18
CA THR A 50 -7.51 -6.82 16.81
C THR A 50 -8.29 -5.53 16.52
N LEU A 51 -7.83 -4.37 17.02
CA LEU A 51 -8.60 -3.13 16.96
C LEU A 51 -8.81 -2.61 15.52
N TYR A 52 -7.73 -2.46 14.76
CA TYR A 52 -7.82 -1.98 13.38
C TYR A 52 -8.56 -2.98 12.49
N ALA A 53 -8.27 -4.28 12.65
CA ALA A 53 -8.94 -5.35 11.90
C ALA A 53 -10.46 -5.35 12.13
N GLU A 54 -10.91 -5.30 13.39
CA GLU A 54 -12.34 -5.23 13.72
C GLU A 54 -13.00 -3.95 13.18
N ALA A 55 -12.34 -2.79 13.32
CA ALA A 55 -12.90 -1.52 12.87
C ALA A 55 -13.15 -1.51 11.36
N GLN A 56 -12.18 -2.01 10.59
CA GLN A 56 -12.29 -2.15 9.14
C GLN A 56 -13.31 -3.20 8.74
N ARG A 57 -13.35 -4.36 9.41
CA ARG A 57 -14.35 -5.41 9.15
C ARG A 57 -15.77 -4.87 9.31
N ARG A 58 -16.07 -4.19 10.43
CA ARG A 58 -17.39 -3.59 10.69
C ARG A 58 -17.76 -2.50 9.68
N TYR A 59 -16.78 -1.66 9.34
CA TYR A 59 -16.99 -0.63 8.32
C TYR A 59 -17.33 -1.25 6.96
N LEU A 60 -16.60 -2.30 6.54
CA LEU A 60 -16.84 -2.99 5.27
C LEU A 60 -18.13 -3.83 5.27
N GLU A 61 -18.56 -4.31 6.43
CA GLU A 61 -19.88 -4.93 6.58
C GLU A 61 -21.02 -3.94 6.38
N SER A 62 -20.78 -2.64 6.59
CA SER A 62 -21.77 -1.60 6.29
C SER A 62 -21.81 -1.16 4.81
N VAL A 63 -20.79 -1.51 4.01
CA VAL A 63 -20.77 -1.17 2.57
C VAL A 63 -21.39 -2.26 1.68
N SER A 64 -21.66 -1.90 0.43
CA SER A 64 -22.34 -2.78 -0.54
C SER A 64 -21.62 -4.14 -0.72
N PRO A 65 -22.37 -5.24 -0.95
CA PRO A 65 -21.80 -6.57 -1.15
C PRO A 65 -20.78 -6.66 -2.30
N TYR A 66 -20.90 -5.79 -3.32
CA TYR A 66 -19.97 -5.73 -4.45
C TYR A 66 -18.59 -5.23 -4.03
N ALA A 67 -18.53 -4.18 -3.20
CA ALA A 67 -17.27 -3.63 -2.71
C ALA A 67 -16.49 -4.67 -1.88
N ARG A 68 -17.18 -5.53 -1.11
CA ARG A 68 -16.55 -6.60 -0.32
C ARG A 68 -15.73 -7.60 -1.16
N ARG A 69 -16.04 -7.77 -2.46
CA ARG A 69 -15.29 -8.68 -3.36
C ARG A 69 -13.96 -8.10 -3.87
N LEU A 70 -13.80 -6.78 -3.80
CA LEU A 70 -12.61 -6.07 -4.30
C LEU A 70 -11.52 -5.92 -3.25
N PHE A 71 -11.79 -6.26 -1.99
CA PHE A 71 -10.85 -6.12 -0.89
C PHE A 71 -10.40 -7.48 -0.37
N ASN A 72 -9.12 -7.57 -0.01
CA ASN A 72 -8.59 -8.74 0.70
C ASN A 72 -9.46 -9.01 1.92
N GLN A 73 -9.95 -10.24 2.05
CA GLN A 73 -10.62 -10.72 3.24
C GLN A 73 -9.65 -10.54 4.41
N MET A 74 -9.87 -9.51 5.24
CA MET A 74 -9.13 -9.42 6.49
C MET A 74 -9.60 -10.56 7.37
N SER A 75 -8.65 -11.25 7.99
CA SER A 75 -8.96 -12.31 8.95
C SER A 75 -9.88 -11.76 10.04
N ILE A 76 -10.87 -12.56 10.43
CA ILE A 76 -11.73 -12.24 11.56
C ILE A 76 -10.85 -12.38 12.80
N PRO A 77 -10.62 -11.31 13.57
CA PRO A 77 -9.74 -11.37 14.73
C PRO A 77 -10.37 -12.17 15.86
N GLU A 78 -9.53 -12.86 16.64
CA GLU A 78 -9.98 -13.64 17.79
C GLU A 78 -10.27 -12.74 19.00
N VAL A 79 -11.52 -12.31 19.13
CA VAL A 79 -12.00 -11.47 20.25
C VAL A 79 -13.48 -11.77 20.53
N ASP A 80 -13.91 -11.75 21.79
CA ASP A 80 -15.31 -12.04 22.14
C ASP A 80 -16.22 -10.87 21.81
N SER A 81 -15.83 -9.65 22.18
CA SER A 81 -16.54 -8.44 21.77
C SER A 81 -15.68 -7.19 21.86
N ILE A 82 -16.01 -6.22 21.00
CA ILE A 82 -15.51 -4.85 21.11
C ILE A 82 -16.69 -3.90 21.00
N THR A 83 -16.86 -3.00 21.96
CA THR A 83 -17.88 -1.95 21.94
C THR A 83 -17.24 -0.58 21.90
N GLY A 84 -17.98 0.42 21.40
CA GLY A 84 -17.47 1.79 21.31
C GLY A 84 -16.36 2.01 20.27
N LEU A 85 -16.10 1.06 19.37
CA LEU A 85 -15.04 1.16 18.35
C LEU A 85 -15.47 1.99 17.12
N PRO A 86 -14.82 3.13 16.82
CA PRO A 86 -15.07 3.86 15.57
C PRO A 86 -14.43 3.17 14.35
N PRO A 87 -14.80 3.60 13.13
CA PRO A 87 -13.98 3.35 11.95
C PRO A 87 -12.54 3.82 12.18
N ALA A 88 -11.57 3.02 11.74
CA ALA A 88 -10.15 3.26 11.99
C ALA A 88 -9.35 3.35 10.69
N VAL A 89 -8.32 4.19 10.69
CA VAL A 89 -7.34 4.31 9.59
C VAL A 89 -5.96 3.98 10.17
N ALA A 90 -5.31 2.96 9.62
CA ALA A 90 -3.95 2.62 10.00
C ALA A 90 -2.96 3.45 9.17
N LEU A 91 -2.24 4.34 9.85
CA LEU A 91 -1.05 4.98 9.30
C LEU A 91 0.14 4.07 9.57
N GLN A 92 0.22 2.95 8.85
CA GLN A 92 1.40 2.12 8.92
C GLN A 92 2.53 2.84 8.16
N GLN A 93 3.76 2.77 8.67
CA GLN A 93 4.92 3.05 7.84
C GLN A 93 4.88 2.03 6.70
N GLN A 94 4.34 2.44 5.54
CA GLN A 94 4.57 1.71 4.33
C GLN A 94 6.09 1.64 4.24
N ARG A 95 6.66 0.44 4.33
CA ARG A 95 7.94 0.18 3.70
C ARG A 95 7.63 0.34 2.21
N GLY A 96 7.61 1.60 1.76
CA GLY A 96 7.16 1.97 0.44
C GLY A 96 7.98 1.15 -0.53
N GLY A 97 7.33 0.23 -1.23
CA GLY A 97 7.93 -0.37 -2.40
C GLY A 97 8.10 0.77 -3.39
N THR A 98 9.31 1.31 -3.50
CA THR A 98 9.64 2.18 -4.61
C THR A 98 9.55 1.31 -5.85
N SER A 99 8.47 1.46 -6.61
CA SER A 99 8.46 0.98 -7.99
C SER A 99 9.47 1.80 -8.79
N THR A 100 10.04 1.24 -9.85
CA THR A 100 10.93 1.95 -10.81
C THR A 100 10.31 3.26 -11.34
N ARG A 101 8.97 3.40 -11.29
CA ARG A 101 8.23 4.60 -11.67
C ARG A 101 8.02 5.63 -10.56
N SER A 102 8.48 5.36 -9.34
CA SER A 102 8.31 6.26 -8.19
C SER A 102 9.33 7.38 -8.26
N SER A 103 8.85 8.62 -8.13
CA SER A 103 9.69 9.81 -8.02
C SER A 103 9.30 10.60 -6.77
N VAL A 104 10.15 11.54 -6.33
CA VAL A 104 9.81 12.48 -5.26
C VAL A 104 8.49 13.20 -5.58
N GLY A 105 8.29 13.60 -6.84
CA GLY A 105 7.07 14.27 -7.29
C GLY A 105 5.80 13.41 -7.18
N SER A 106 5.88 12.10 -7.44
CA SER A 106 4.73 11.20 -7.28
C SER A 106 4.46 10.85 -5.81
N VAL A 107 5.50 10.65 -5.01
CA VAL A 107 5.37 10.32 -3.57
C VAL A 107 4.80 11.50 -2.78
N THR A 108 5.23 12.71 -3.10
CA THR A 108 4.74 13.94 -2.47
C THR A 108 3.44 14.47 -3.09
N THR A 109 2.93 13.82 -4.15
CA THR A 109 1.79 14.27 -4.97
C THR A 109 1.98 15.62 -5.68
N LEU A 110 3.17 16.24 -5.62
CA LEU A 110 3.50 17.47 -6.34
C LEU A 110 3.31 17.33 -7.86
N SER A 111 3.56 16.14 -8.40
CA SER A 111 3.35 15.88 -9.84
C SER A 111 1.89 16.04 -10.28
N ASN A 112 0.93 15.89 -9.37
CA ASN A 112 -0.49 16.11 -9.65
C ASN A 112 -0.81 17.61 -9.79
N LEU A 113 -0.17 18.45 -8.97
CA LEU A 113 -0.33 19.90 -9.06
C LEU A 113 0.34 20.44 -10.32
N LEU A 114 1.56 19.97 -10.61
CA LEU A 114 2.30 20.39 -11.80
C LEU A 114 1.59 20.03 -13.10
N ARG A 115 1.04 18.81 -13.22
CA ARG A 115 0.28 18.42 -14.42
C ARG A 115 -0.97 19.28 -14.63
N MET A 116 -1.64 19.68 -13.54
CA MET A 116 -2.80 20.57 -13.62
C MET A 116 -2.37 21.96 -14.06
N LEU A 117 -1.26 22.47 -13.50
CA LEU A 117 -0.69 23.75 -13.90
C LEU A 117 -0.34 23.74 -15.40
N TYR A 118 0.39 22.74 -15.88
CA TYR A 118 0.78 22.64 -17.30
C TYR A 118 -0.42 22.52 -18.23
N SER A 119 -1.45 21.78 -17.82
CA SER A 119 -2.69 21.64 -18.61
C SER A 119 -3.54 22.92 -18.66
N ARG A 120 -3.42 23.82 -17.69
CA ARG A 120 -4.32 24.99 -17.58
C ARG A 120 -3.65 26.33 -17.83
N ALA A 121 -2.36 26.41 -17.57
CA ALA A 121 -1.58 27.64 -17.63
C ALA A 121 -0.35 27.51 -18.55
N GLY A 122 -0.18 26.38 -19.25
CA GLY A 122 0.88 26.20 -20.23
C GLY A 122 0.50 26.80 -21.59
N ASP A 123 1.50 27.37 -22.26
CA ASP A 123 1.38 27.80 -23.66
C ASP A 123 1.58 26.61 -24.61
N TYR A 124 0.74 26.50 -25.63
CA TYR A 124 0.82 25.43 -26.62
C TYR A 124 1.48 25.90 -27.92
N PRO A 125 2.34 25.07 -28.55
CA PRO A 125 2.85 25.33 -29.88
C PRO A 125 1.73 25.53 -30.91
N SER A 126 2.02 26.27 -31.99
CA SER A 126 1.07 26.45 -33.08
C SER A 126 0.62 25.11 -33.68
N GLY A 127 -0.69 24.89 -33.77
CA GLY A 127 -1.29 23.65 -34.29
C GLY A 127 -1.46 22.53 -33.25
N GLN A 128 -0.99 22.71 -32.01
CA GLN A 128 -1.19 21.74 -30.94
C GLN A 128 -2.50 22.04 -30.18
N GLY A 129 -3.37 21.04 -30.08
CA GLY A 129 -4.57 21.10 -29.23
C GLY A 129 -4.24 21.01 -27.75
N ILE A 130 -5.22 21.30 -26.89
CA ILE A 130 -5.08 21.22 -25.43
C ILE A 130 -4.60 19.84 -25.02
N ILE A 131 -3.55 19.80 -24.20
CA ILE A 131 -3.09 18.59 -23.52
C ILE A 131 -3.66 18.62 -22.10
N TYR A 132 -4.43 17.59 -21.75
CA TYR A 132 -5.01 17.47 -20.42
C TYR A 132 -3.94 17.03 -19.40
N ALA A 133 -4.26 17.18 -18.11
CA ALA A 133 -3.35 16.85 -17.02
C ALA A 133 -2.78 15.42 -17.11
N GLU A 134 -3.59 14.46 -17.56
CA GLU A 134 -3.13 13.07 -17.74
C GLU A 134 -2.07 12.93 -18.83
N GLY A 135 -2.03 13.82 -19.84
CA GLY A 135 -0.96 13.87 -20.84
C GLY A 135 0.40 14.32 -20.29
N PHE A 136 0.45 14.92 -19.09
CA PHE A 136 1.70 15.30 -18.41
C PHE A 136 2.14 14.29 -17.34
N SER A 137 1.64 13.06 -17.41
CA SER A 137 1.95 11.99 -16.48
C SER A 137 2.69 10.84 -17.16
N PRO A 138 3.88 10.43 -16.68
CA PRO A 138 4.55 9.24 -17.21
C PRO A 138 3.85 7.93 -16.81
N ASN A 139 2.86 8.00 -15.91
CA ASN A 139 2.15 6.84 -15.40
C ASN A 139 0.80 6.58 -16.11
N THR A 140 0.44 7.41 -17.08
CA THR A 140 -0.81 7.27 -17.85
C THR A 140 -0.50 6.84 -19.27
N PRO A 141 -1.41 6.12 -19.94
CA PRO A 141 -1.23 5.79 -21.36
C PRO A 141 -1.14 7.04 -22.26
N GLU A 142 -1.81 8.13 -21.90
CA GLU A 142 -1.82 9.38 -22.66
C GLU A 142 -0.49 10.13 -22.57
N GLY A 143 0.15 10.18 -21.40
CA GLY A 143 1.39 10.91 -21.19
C GLY A 143 2.67 10.07 -21.27
N ALA A 144 2.56 8.75 -21.19
CA ALA A 144 3.73 7.86 -21.26
C ALA A 144 4.30 7.79 -22.68
N CYS A 145 5.61 7.97 -22.81
CA CYS A 145 6.33 7.71 -24.06
C CYS A 145 6.11 6.25 -24.51
N GLN A 146 5.77 6.06 -25.79
CA GLN A 146 5.48 4.74 -26.36
C GLN A 146 6.69 3.80 -26.40
N ASN A 147 7.92 4.34 -26.36
CA ASN A 147 9.14 3.54 -26.39
C ASN A 147 9.55 3.02 -25.00
N CYS A 148 9.63 3.91 -24.01
CA CYS A 148 10.05 3.53 -22.64
C CYS A 148 8.88 3.29 -21.68
N HIS A 149 7.64 3.45 -22.14
CA HIS A 149 6.42 3.32 -21.34
C HIS A 149 6.47 4.12 -20.03
N GLY A 150 7.01 5.34 -20.09
CA GLY A 150 7.13 6.25 -18.96
C GLY A 150 8.22 5.91 -17.93
N LEU A 151 9.06 4.90 -18.19
CA LEU A 151 10.19 4.54 -17.31
C LEU A 151 11.39 5.48 -17.46
N GLY A 152 11.47 6.22 -18.57
CA GLY A 152 12.61 7.08 -18.89
C GLY A 152 13.86 6.33 -19.39
N LYS A 153 13.84 5.00 -19.39
CA LYS A 153 14.88 4.11 -19.93
C LYS A 153 14.24 2.89 -20.60
N VAL A 154 14.90 2.36 -21.61
CA VAL A 154 14.58 1.07 -22.21
C VAL A 154 15.59 0.05 -21.68
N TYR A 155 15.10 -1.13 -21.30
CA TYR A 155 15.95 -2.24 -20.87
C TYR A 155 15.99 -3.25 -22.01
N GLU A 156 17.14 -3.34 -22.66
CA GLU A 156 17.37 -4.29 -23.74
C GLU A 156 18.13 -5.51 -23.21
N VAL A 157 17.78 -6.66 -23.76
CA VAL A 157 18.43 -7.93 -23.45
C VAL A 157 19.36 -8.28 -24.61
N THR A 158 20.64 -8.48 -24.30
CA THR A 158 21.68 -8.87 -25.27
C THR A 158 22.21 -10.26 -24.93
N GLU A 159 22.79 -10.95 -25.91
CA GLU A 159 23.42 -12.26 -25.69
C GLU A 159 24.44 -12.21 -24.55
N LYS A 160 25.34 -11.22 -24.56
CA LYS A 160 26.34 -11.02 -23.49
C LYS A 160 25.73 -10.80 -22.10
N SER A 161 24.53 -10.21 -22.03
CA SER A 161 23.81 -10.02 -20.76
C SER A 161 23.11 -11.30 -20.27
N MET A 162 22.75 -12.21 -21.18
CA MET A 162 22.08 -13.47 -20.86
C MET A 162 23.06 -14.63 -20.64
N VAL A 163 24.16 -14.63 -21.39
CA VAL A 163 25.23 -15.64 -21.41
C VAL A 163 26.54 -14.92 -21.06
N PRO A 164 26.81 -14.69 -19.76
CA PRO A 164 28.02 -13.98 -19.34
C PRO A 164 29.29 -14.83 -19.51
N ASP A 165 29.15 -16.16 -19.64
CA ASP A 165 30.23 -17.13 -19.84
C ASP A 165 29.78 -18.15 -20.89
N ASP A 166 30.22 -17.94 -22.13
CA ASP A 166 29.89 -18.74 -23.31
C ASP A 166 30.73 -20.02 -23.43
N THR A 167 31.68 -20.25 -22.52
CA THR A 167 32.51 -21.46 -22.48
C THR A 167 31.79 -22.65 -21.84
N LYS A 168 30.71 -22.39 -21.10
CA LYS A 168 29.89 -23.41 -20.45
C LYS A 168 28.96 -24.09 -21.45
N THR A 169 28.66 -25.36 -21.21
CA THR A 169 27.54 -26.02 -21.90
C THR A 169 26.19 -25.51 -21.37
N ILE A 170 25.13 -25.71 -22.16
CA ILE A 170 23.76 -25.37 -21.72
C ILE A 170 23.39 -26.09 -20.42
N ARG A 171 23.80 -27.36 -20.27
CA ARG A 171 23.57 -28.18 -19.06
C ARG A 171 24.28 -27.61 -17.83
N GLU A 172 25.42 -26.95 -18.02
CA GLU A 172 26.18 -26.24 -16.98
C GLU A 172 25.66 -24.82 -16.71
N ARG A 173 24.50 -24.45 -17.30
CA ARG A 173 23.84 -23.16 -17.15
C ARG A 173 24.61 -21.98 -17.75
N ALA A 174 25.03 -22.12 -19.01
CA ALA A 174 25.55 -20.99 -19.79
C ALA A 174 24.54 -19.82 -19.88
N ILE A 175 23.24 -20.13 -20.02
CA ILE A 175 22.15 -19.13 -20.07
C ILE A 175 21.76 -18.75 -18.62
N ALA A 176 22.48 -17.79 -18.05
CA ALA A 176 22.29 -17.33 -16.68
C ALA A 176 20.94 -16.65 -16.44
N SER A 177 20.27 -16.17 -17.50
CA SER A 177 18.96 -15.53 -17.42
C SER A 177 17.79 -16.50 -17.26
N TRP A 178 18.01 -17.82 -17.34
CA TRP A 178 16.94 -18.81 -17.14
C TRP A 178 16.57 -18.98 -15.65
N PRO A 179 15.31 -19.36 -15.35
CA PRO A 179 14.86 -19.60 -13.98
C PRO A 179 15.71 -20.68 -13.30
N THR A 180 15.90 -20.57 -12.00
CA THR A 180 16.60 -21.60 -11.24
C THR A 180 15.68 -22.79 -10.93
N ALA A 181 16.29 -23.91 -10.50
CA ALA A 181 15.60 -25.17 -10.18
C ALA A 181 14.89 -25.83 -11.37
N TRP A 182 13.68 -26.35 -11.18
CA TRP A 182 13.03 -27.29 -12.13
C TRP A 182 12.68 -26.67 -13.49
N GLN A 183 12.58 -25.35 -13.57
CA GLN A 183 12.23 -24.62 -14.79
C GLN A 183 13.44 -24.29 -15.68
N GLY A 184 14.68 -24.53 -15.22
CA GLY A 184 15.90 -24.25 -15.97
C GLY A 184 16.94 -25.37 -15.91
N GLN A 185 16.47 -26.63 -15.77
CA GLN A 185 17.29 -27.83 -15.94
C GLN A 185 17.25 -28.35 -17.38
#